data_AF-A0A4S3JQI7-F1
#
_entry.id   AF-A0A4S3JQI7-F1
#
_cell.length_a   1.000
_cell.length_b   1.000
_cell.length_c   1.000
_cell.angle_alpha   90.00
_cell.angle_beta   90.00
_cell.angle_gamma   90.00
#
_symmetry.space_group_name_H-M   'P 1'
#
loop_
_entity.id
_entity.type
_entity.pdbx_description
1 polymer ?
#
loop_
_entity_poly.entity_id
_entity_poly.type
_entity_poly.pdbx_seq_one_letter_code
_entity_poly.pdbx_strand_id
1 'polypeptide(L)'
;MVSNKFLGALAVKLGLHTHLKHFSNPLQAQITHYAEEIQAAESESEGAVDYWVPTKDPPKCLPDMVEAYLGAAFVDSNFSFEVVEEFFQRHIKPYFQDMTIYDTFANKHPTTFLHNRLTNEYDCTNYCLKAGEIPGVDGNAVSILAAVIIHDTVIAEGTASSSRYAKIKASERALAILDGIGVPEFRAKYHCNCRESDNSPQVDIGTAI
;
A
#
# COMPACT_ATOMS: atom_id res chain seq x y z
N MET A 1 7.61 3.92 -10.29
CA MET A 1 6.61 3.24 -9.41
C MET A 1 5.63 2.47 -10.30
N VAL A 2 5.27 1.24 -9.94
CA VAL A 2 4.17 0.50 -10.59
C VAL A 2 3.07 0.33 -9.54
N SER A 3 1.91 0.94 -9.76
CA SER A 3 0.77 0.80 -8.85
C SER A 3 -0.53 0.81 -9.63
N ASN A 4 -1.49 -0.02 -9.21
CA ASN A 4 -2.81 -0.08 -9.82
C ASN A 4 -3.51 1.29 -9.82
N LYS A 5 -3.25 2.12 -8.80
CA LYS A 5 -3.77 3.48 -8.70
C LYS A 5 -3.30 4.35 -9.87
N PHE A 6 -2.00 4.40 -10.10
CA PHE A 6 -1.42 5.13 -11.24
C PHE A 6 -1.90 4.55 -12.58
N LEU A 7 -1.85 3.23 -12.75
CA LEU A 7 -2.25 2.58 -14.01
C LEU A 7 -3.74 2.81 -14.34
N GLY A 8 -4.62 2.88 -13.35
CA GLY A 8 -6.01 3.26 -13.56
C GLY A 8 -6.18 4.70 -14.05
N ALA A 9 -5.45 5.65 -13.44
CA ALA A 9 -5.45 7.03 -13.92
C ALA A 9 -4.87 7.15 -15.34
N LEU A 10 -3.82 6.38 -15.63
CA LEU A 10 -3.22 6.32 -16.97
C LEU A 10 -4.20 5.75 -18.02
N ALA A 11 -4.99 4.72 -17.67
CA ALA A 11 -6.06 4.23 -18.54
C ALA A 11 -7.11 5.30 -18.88
N VAL A 12 -7.40 6.20 -17.94
CA VAL A 12 -8.29 7.35 -18.20
C VAL A 12 -7.59 8.37 -19.10
N LYS A 13 -6.34 8.75 -18.77
CA LYS A 13 -5.54 9.72 -19.52
C LYS A 13 -5.37 9.34 -20.99
N LEU A 14 -5.16 8.06 -21.26
CA LEU A 14 -4.99 7.51 -22.61
C LEU A 14 -6.32 7.22 -23.33
N GLY A 15 -7.47 7.46 -22.69
CA GLY A 15 -8.79 7.19 -23.26
C GLY A 15 -9.15 5.70 -23.35
N LEU A 16 -8.32 4.79 -22.82
CA LEU A 16 -8.49 3.35 -22.95
C LEU A 16 -9.81 2.85 -22.34
N HIS A 17 -10.22 3.44 -21.22
CA HIS A 17 -11.49 3.11 -20.53
C HIS A 17 -12.73 3.16 -21.45
N THR A 18 -12.73 3.98 -22.50
CA THR A 18 -13.83 4.10 -23.47
C THR A 18 -13.95 2.89 -24.41
N HIS A 19 -12.90 2.06 -24.48
CA HIS A 19 -12.82 0.91 -25.37
C HIS A 19 -13.06 -0.43 -24.64
N LEU A 20 -13.28 -0.42 -23.33
CA LEU A 20 -13.51 -1.64 -22.56
C LEU A 20 -14.83 -2.31 -23.01
N LYS A 21 -14.76 -3.59 -23.36
CA LYS A 21 -15.93 -4.42 -23.61
C LYS A 21 -16.35 -5.11 -22.32
N HIS A 22 -17.51 -4.74 -21.79
CA HIS A 22 -18.10 -5.38 -20.62
C HIS A 22 -19.64 -5.33 -20.69
N PHE A 23 -20.30 -6.16 -19.89
CA PHE A 23 -21.76 -6.20 -19.78
C PHE A 23 -22.16 -6.13 -18.31
N SER A 24 -22.00 -4.95 -17.71
CA SER A 24 -22.32 -4.70 -16.29
C SER A 24 -22.59 -3.21 -16.08
N ASN A 25 -23.84 -2.86 -15.78
CA ASN A 25 -24.25 -1.48 -15.50
C ASN A 25 -23.56 -0.88 -14.25
N PRO A 26 -23.40 -1.63 -13.13
CA PRO A 26 -22.65 -1.13 -11.98
C PRO A 26 -21.19 -0.82 -12.33
N LEU A 27 -20.55 -1.66 -13.13
CA LEU A 27 -19.17 -1.42 -13.57
C LEU A 27 -19.08 -0.21 -14.50
N GLN A 28 -20.04 -0.04 -15.42
CA GLN A 28 -20.11 1.16 -16.28
C GLN A 28 -20.14 2.42 -15.42
N ALA A 29 -21.02 2.49 -14.42
CA ALA A 29 -21.15 3.65 -13.56
C ALA A 29 -19.85 3.91 -12.77
N GLN A 30 -19.20 2.87 -12.24
CA GLN A 30 -17.93 3.00 -11.54
C GLN A 30 -16.82 3.55 -12.45
N ILE A 31 -16.74 3.06 -13.69
CA ILE A 31 -15.75 3.55 -14.68
C ILE A 31 -16.04 5.01 -15.03
N THR A 32 -17.29 5.36 -15.32
CA THR A 32 -17.67 6.75 -15.67
C THR A 32 -17.34 7.70 -14.54
N HIS A 33 -17.77 7.42 -13.30
CA HIS A 33 -17.48 8.29 -12.16
C HIS A 33 -15.99 8.43 -11.88
N TYR A 34 -15.23 7.33 -11.99
CA TYR A 34 -13.79 7.39 -11.81
C TYR A 34 -13.11 8.21 -12.92
N ALA A 35 -13.56 8.07 -14.17
CA ALA A 35 -13.02 8.86 -15.28
C ALA A 35 -13.29 10.36 -15.11
N GLU A 36 -14.51 10.74 -14.69
CA GLU A 36 -14.86 12.11 -14.34
C GLU A 36 -13.98 12.67 -13.23
N GLU A 37 -13.76 11.90 -12.15
CA GLU A 37 -12.89 12.28 -11.04
C GLU A 37 -11.44 12.52 -11.49
N ILE A 38 -10.88 11.63 -12.31
CA ILE A 38 -9.51 11.79 -12.83
C ILE A 38 -9.40 13.00 -13.75
N GLN A 39 -10.37 13.21 -14.64
CA GLN A 39 -10.36 14.34 -15.59
C GLN A 39 -10.50 15.69 -14.87
N ALA A 40 -11.34 15.76 -13.83
CA ALA A 40 -11.44 16.93 -12.97
C ALA A 40 -10.13 17.17 -12.22
N ALA A 41 -9.58 16.16 -11.56
CA ALA A 41 -8.31 16.27 -10.83
C ALA A 41 -7.16 16.73 -11.74
N GLU A 42 -7.05 16.21 -12.95
CA GLU A 42 -6.06 16.66 -13.92
C GLU A 42 -6.27 18.12 -14.33
N SER A 43 -7.52 18.52 -14.60
CA SER A 43 -7.85 19.89 -15.02
C SER A 43 -7.59 20.92 -13.92
N GLU A 44 -7.83 20.54 -12.67
CA GLU A 44 -7.62 21.37 -11.47
C GLU A 44 -6.16 21.39 -10.99
N SER A 45 -5.32 20.47 -11.48
CA SER A 45 -3.93 20.32 -11.04
C SER A 45 -2.96 21.38 -11.56
N GLU A 46 -3.41 22.25 -12.47
CA GLU A 46 -2.56 23.25 -13.14
C GLU A 46 -1.29 22.65 -13.79
N GLY A 47 -1.35 21.38 -14.21
CA GLY A 47 -0.24 20.66 -14.84
C GLY A 47 0.63 19.84 -13.87
N ALA A 48 0.25 19.73 -12.59
CA ALA A 48 0.93 18.86 -11.65
C ALA A 48 0.77 17.38 -12.04
N VAL A 49 1.88 16.65 -12.18
CA VAL A 49 1.88 15.26 -12.67
C VAL A 49 1.32 14.26 -11.65
N ASP A 50 1.25 14.63 -10.37
CA ASP A 50 0.79 13.80 -9.26
C ASP A 50 -0.71 13.96 -8.97
N TYR A 51 -1.49 14.56 -9.88
CA TYR A 51 -2.95 14.75 -9.74
C TYR A 51 -3.73 13.48 -9.39
N TRP A 52 -3.19 12.30 -9.71
CA TRP A 52 -3.79 10.99 -9.46
C TRP A 52 -3.54 10.47 -8.03
N VAL A 53 -2.61 11.06 -7.28
CA VAL A 53 -2.28 10.66 -5.89
C VAL A 53 -3.47 10.83 -4.93
N PRO A 54 -4.20 11.96 -4.91
CA PRO A 54 -5.32 12.17 -3.98
C PRO A 54 -6.63 11.45 -4.36
N THR A 55 -6.73 10.88 -5.56
CA THR A 55 -7.99 10.33 -6.08
C THR A 55 -8.33 8.98 -5.45
N LYS A 56 -9.53 8.47 -5.68
CA LYS A 56 -9.92 7.11 -5.24
C LYS A 56 -9.13 6.04 -5.98
N ASP A 57 -9.20 4.82 -5.45
CA ASP A 57 -8.67 3.65 -6.16
C ASP A 57 -9.54 3.33 -7.40
N PRO A 58 -8.92 3.01 -8.55
CA PRO A 58 -9.64 2.70 -9.77
C PRO A 58 -10.40 1.36 -9.67
N PRO A 59 -11.46 1.18 -10.47
CA PRO A 59 -11.97 -0.15 -10.79
C PRO A 59 -10.83 -1.00 -11.37
N LYS A 60 -10.63 -2.22 -10.84
CA LYS A 60 -9.49 -3.09 -11.22
C LYS A 60 -9.35 -3.34 -12.72
N CYS A 61 -10.45 -3.33 -13.47
CA CYS A 61 -10.38 -3.49 -14.91
C CYS A 61 -9.54 -2.42 -15.62
N LEU A 62 -9.44 -1.20 -15.10
CA LEU A 62 -8.67 -0.12 -15.73
C LEU A 62 -7.16 -0.34 -15.69
N PRO A 63 -6.52 -0.61 -14.53
CA PRO A 63 -5.11 -1.00 -14.53
C PRO A 63 -4.87 -2.31 -15.28
N ASP A 64 -5.75 -3.31 -15.14
CA ASP A 64 -5.64 -4.58 -15.88
C ASP A 64 -5.67 -4.36 -17.40
N MET A 65 -6.45 -3.38 -17.89
CA MET A 65 -6.45 -3.00 -19.31
C MET A 65 -5.09 -2.49 -19.77
N VAL A 66 -4.44 -1.61 -19.00
CA VAL A 66 -3.12 -1.09 -19.37
C VAL A 66 -2.14 -2.24 -19.48
N GLU A 67 -2.08 -3.10 -18.47
CA GLU A 67 -1.20 -4.28 -18.45
C GLU A 67 -1.49 -5.22 -19.63
N ALA A 68 -2.76 -5.49 -19.92
CA ALA A 68 -3.18 -6.31 -21.05
C ALA A 68 -2.82 -5.69 -22.41
N TYR A 69 -2.95 -4.38 -22.58
CA TYR A 69 -2.56 -3.68 -23.81
C TYR A 69 -1.05 -3.69 -24.03
N LEU A 70 -0.24 -3.49 -22.98
CA LEU A 70 1.22 -3.64 -23.09
C LEU A 70 1.58 -5.08 -23.48
N GLY A 71 0.94 -6.07 -22.87
CA GLY A 71 1.13 -7.47 -23.22
C GLY A 71 0.76 -7.78 -24.67
N ALA A 72 -0.36 -7.24 -25.16
CA ALA A 72 -0.79 -7.39 -26.54
C ALA A 72 0.20 -6.74 -27.52
N ALA A 73 0.66 -5.51 -27.25
CA ALA A 73 1.65 -4.83 -28.07
C ALA A 73 3.01 -5.58 -28.10
N PHE A 74 3.41 -6.18 -26.98
CA PHE A 74 4.60 -7.01 -26.91
C PHE A 74 4.48 -8.27 -27.78
N VAL A 75 3.34 -8.96 -27.75
CA VAL A 75 3.10 -10.14 -28.61
C VAL A 75 2.99 -9.75 -30.08
N ASP A 76 2.28 -8.67 -30.41
CA ASP A 76 2.08 -8.17 -31.78
C ASP A 76 3.39 -7.73 -32.44
N SER A 77 4.30 -7.16 -31.64
CA SER A 77 5.65 -6.77 -32.07
C SER A 77 6.65 -7.93 -32.13
N ASN A 78 6.17 -9.18 -32.11
CA ASN A 78 6.99 -10.39 -32.09
C ASN A 78 8.00 -10.40 -30.92
N PHE A 79 7.49 -10.09 -29.72
CA PHE A 79 8.25 -10.09 -28.47
C PHE A 79 9.38 -9.04 -28.43
N SER A 80 9.19 -7.88 -29.06
CA SER A 80 10.12 -6.74 -29.04
C SER A 80 9.89 -5.89 -27.78
N PHE A 81 10.92 -5.79 -26.93
CA PHE A 81 10.86 -4.93 -25.75
C PHE A 81 10.96 -3.45 -26.08
N GLU A 82 11.46 -3.10 -27.26
CA GLU A 82 11.56 -1.72 -27.73
C GLU A 82 10.18 -1.02 -27.76
N VAL A 83 9.12 -1.75 -28.14
CA VAL A 83 7.74 -1.22 -28.14
C VAL A 83 7.24 -0.96 -26.71
N VAL A 84 7.57 -1.84 -25.78
CA VAL A 84 7.23 -1.68 -24.35
C VAL A 84 8.00 -0.51 -23.74
N GLU A 85 9.28 -0.38 -24.09
CA GLU A 85 10.13 0.71 -23.65
C GLU A 85 9.64 2.05 -24.20
N GLU A 86 9.29 2.14 -25.49
CA GLU A 86 8.73 3.36 -26.08
C GLU A 86 7.45 3.79 -25.35
N PHE A 87 6.55 2.83 -25.08
CA PHE A 87 5.34 3.11 -24.29
C PHE A 87 5.71 3.66 -22.91
N PHE A 88 6.65 3.03 -22.21
CA PHE A 88 7.09 3.47 -20.89
C PHE A 88 7.68 4.89 -20.94
N GLN A 89 8.61 5.16 -21.86
CA GLN A 89 9.27 6.46 -21.99
C GLN A 89 8.26 7.57 -22.29
N ARG A 90 7.24 7.28 -23.11
CA ARG A 90 6.24 8.25 -23.56
C ARG A 90 5.12 8.49 -22.55
N HIS A 91 4.61 7.44 -21.93
CA HIS A 91 3.36 7.50 -21.17
C HIS A 91 3.54 7.34 -19.66
N ILE A 92 4.63 6.73 -19.20
CA ILE A 92 4.84 6.45 -17.77
C ILE A 92 5.93 7.34 -17.19
N LYS A 93 7.10 7.40 -17.84
CA LYS A 93 8.28 8.13 -17.34
C LYS A 93 8.01 9.59 -16.99
N PRO A 94 7.23 10.39 -17.75
CA PRO A 94 6.98 11.80 -17.43
C PRO A 94 6.41 12.02 -16.02
N TYR A 95 5.64 11.05 -15.50
CA TYR A 95 5.04 11.11 -14.17
C TYR A 95 6.04 10.86 -13.04
N PHE A 96 7.20 10.27 -13.33
CA PHE A 96 8.18 9.82 -12.33
C PHE A 96 9.58 10.38 -12.57
N GLN A 97 9.70 11.48 -13.31
CA GLN A 97 11.00 12.15 -13.52
C GLN A 97 11.52 12.76 -12.21
N ASP A 98 10.64 13.41 -11.45
CA ASP A 98 10.93 13.89 -10.11
C ASP A 98 10.24 13.00 -9.08
N MET A 99 11.03 12.17 -8.41
CA MET A 99 10.52 11.28 -7.36
C MET A 99 10.24 12.00 -6.04
N THR A 100 10.78 13.21 -5.82
CA THR A 100 10.62 13.95 -4.57
C THR A 100 9.17 14.36 -4.31
N ILE A 101 8.39 14.54 -5.38
CA ILE A 101 6.95 14.81 -5.33
C ILE A 101 6.21 13.67 -4.60
N TYR A 102 6.72 12.44 -4.73
CA TYR A 102 6.14 11.25 -4.09
C TYR A 102 6.80 10.90 -2.76
N ASP A 103 7.75 11.69 -2.25
CA ASP A 103 8.39 11.38 -0.97
C ASP A 103 7.38 11.35 0.16
N THR A 104 6.38 12.24 0.16
CA THR A 104 5.32 12.17 1.17
C THR A 104 4.40 10.95 0.97
N PHE A 105 4.19 10.50 -0.27
CA PHE A 105 3.42 9.31 -0.59
C PHE A 105 4.15 8.02 -0.20
N ALA A 106 5.48 7.96 -0.39
CA ALA A 106 6.33 6.83 -0.05
C ALA A 106 6.69 6.80 1.45
N ASN A 107 7.03 7.94 2.04
CA ASN A 107 7.53 8.05 3.43
C ASN A 107 6.42 8.07 4.49
N LYS A 108 5.14 8.23 4.12
CA LYS A 108 4.02 8.19 5.07
C LYS A 108 3.33 6.84 5.17
N HIS A 109 3.86 5.77 4.58
CA HIS A 109 3.20 4.46 4.71
C HIS A 109 3.13 4.06 6.20
N PRO A 110 1.93 3.96 6.81
CA PRO A 110 1.81 3.86 8.27
C PRO A 110 2.52 2.65 8.86
N THR A 111 2.57 1.54 8.12
CA THR A 111 3.31 0.34 8.53
C THR A 111 4.82 0.56 8.58
N THR A 112 5.38 1.33 7.65
CA THR A 112 6.83 1.62 7.63
C THR A 112 7.19 2.57 8.77
N PHE A 113 6.36 3.60 8.99
CA PHE A 113 6.57 4.53 10.10
C PHE A 113 6.44 3.81 11.46
N LEU A 114 5.44 2.92 11.62
CA LEU A 114 5.31 2.07 12.80
C LEU A 114 6.52 1.17 13.01
N HIS A 115 7.01 0.52 11.95
CA HIS A 115 8.20 -0.34 12.02
C HIS A 115 9.44 0.45 12.47
N ASN A 116 9.67 1.62 11.87
CA ASN A 116 10.79 2.49 12.22
C ASN A 116 10.68 2.98 13.67
N ARG A 117 9.48 3.37 14.12
CA ARG A 117 9.25 3.83 15.48
C ARG A 117 9.51 2.73 16.52
N LEU A 118 8.99 1.52 16.28
CA LEU A 118 9.22 0.38 17.16
C LEU A 118 10.70 -0.05 17.21
N THR A 119 11.36 -0.11 16.06
CA THR A 119 12.75 -0.58 15.98
C THR A 119 13.77 0.48 16.40
N ASN A 120 13.61 1.73 15.95
CA ASN A 120 14.64 2.77 16.10
C ASN A 120 14.38 3.72 17.27
N GLU A 121 13.12 3.99 17.64
CA GLU A 121 12.81 4.88 18.77
C GLU A 121 12.63 4.09 20.08
N TYR A 122 11.94 2.95 20.02
CA TYR A 122 11.69 2.12 21.21
C TYR A 122 12.66 0.96 21.38
N ASP A 123 13.52 0.67 20.39
CA ASP A 123 14.42 -0.48 20.39
C ASP A 123 13.71 -1.83 20.62
N CYS A 124 12.44 -1.92 20.22
CA CYS A 124 11.63 -3.11 20.35
C CYS A 124 11.82 -4.01 19.13
N THR A 125 12.29 -5.24 19.35
CA THR A 125 12.44 -6.26 18.30
C THR A 125 11.35 -7.32 18.36
N ASN A 126 10.62 -7.42 19.48
CA ASN A 126 9.51 -8.34 19.66
C ASN A 126 8.17 -7.64 19.40
N TYR A 127 7.88 -7.40 18.13
CA TYR A 127 6.57 -6.97 17.67
C TYR A 127 6.21 -7.67 16.36
N CYS A 128 4.93 -7.76 16.06
CA CYS A 128 4.47 -8.24 14.76
C CYS A 128 3.19 -7.54 14.29
N LEU A 129 3.06 -7.45 12.97
CA LEU A 129 1.84 -7.01 12.30
C LEU A 129 1.31 -8.19 11.48
N LYS A 130 0.30 -8.87 12.02
CA LYS A 130 -0.31 -10.06 11.40
C LYS A 130 -1.68 -9.72 10.85
N ALA A 131 -2.10 -10.43 9.81
CA ALA A 131 -3.43 -10.31 9.24
C ALA A 131 -4.05 -11.70 9.04
N GLY A 132 -5.35 -11.81 9.27
CA GLY A 132 -6.12 -13.04 9.12
C GLY A 132 -7.53 -12.75 8.60
N GLU A 133 -8.13 -13.75 7.97
CA GLU A 133 -9.51 -13.70 7.49
C GLU A 133 -10.49 -13.87 8.65
N ILE A 134 -11.50 -12.99 8.69
CA ILE A 134 -12.69 -13.16 9.51
C ILE A 134 -13.81 -13.66 8.58
N PRO A 135 -14.35 -14.87 8.80
CA PRO A 135 -15.50 -15.36 8.07
C PRO A 135 -16.68 -14.39 8.21
N GLY A 136 -17.31 -14.02 7.10
CA GLY A 136 -18.53 -13.23 7.13
C GLY A 136 -19.68 -14.05 7.71
N VAL A 137 -20.37 -13.52 8.72
CA VAL A 137 -21.63 -14.09 9.23
C VAL A 137 -22.79 -13.46 8.46
N ASP A 138 -23.77 -14.27 8.07
CA ASP A 138 -25.03 -13.86 7.41
C ASP A 138 -24.88 -13.11 6.07
N GLY A 139 -24.10 -13.67 5.14
CA GLY A 139 -24.03 -13.16 3.75
C GLY A 139 -23.16 -11.91 3.56
N ASN A 140 -22.46 -11.47 4.61
CA ASN A 140 -21.44 -10.43 4.50
C ASN A 140 -20.16 -10.95 3.82
N ALA A 141 -19.48 -10.06 3.09
CA ALA A 141 -18.21 -10.38 2.45
C ALA A 141 -17.13 -10.73 3.49
N VAL A 142 -16.24 -11.68 3.15
CA VAL A 142 -15.05 -11.99 3.95
C VAL A 142 -14.26 -10.71 4.19
N SER A 143 -13.93 -10.45 5.44
CA SER A 143 -13.16 -9.27 5.85
C SER A 143 -11.82 -9.70 6.42
N ILE A 144 -10.79 -8.89 6.20
CA ILE A 144 -9.45 -9.12 6.73
C ILE A 144 -9.25 -8.26 7.96
N LEU A 145 -8.88 -8.89 9.08
CA LEU A 145 -8.41 -8.22 10.28
C LEU A 145 -6.89 -8.23 10.29
N ALA A 146 -6.27 -7.09 10.56
CA ALA A 146 -4.87 -7.00 10.92
C ALA A 146 -4.72 -6.50 12.36
N ALA A 147 -3.73 -7.02 13.07
CA ALA A 147 -3.43 -6.66 14.45
C ALA A 147 -1.93 -6.35 14.60
N VAL A 148 -1.63 -5.26 15.30
CA VAL A 148 -0.30 -4.91 15.77
C VAL A 148 -0.15 -5.46 17.18
N ILE A 149 0.81 -6.35 17.35
CA ILE A 149 1.13 -7.02 18.61
C ILE A 149 2.53 -6.59 19.02
N ILE A 150 2.67 -6.13 20.25
CA ILE A 150 3.95 -5.80 20.87
C ILE A 150 4.12 -6.78 22.02
N HIS A 151 5.15 -7.61 21.95
CA HIS A 151 5.32 -8.79 22.79
C HIS A 151 4.06 -9.66 22.73
N ASP A 152 3.29 -9.73 23.81
CA ASP A 152 2.04 -10.52 23.89
C ASP A 152 0.78 -9.64 23.97
N THR A 153 0.93 -8.33 23.76
CA THR A 153 -0.17 -7.37 23.86
C THR A 153 -0.60 -6.89 22.48
N VAL A 154 -1.86 -7.10 22.14
CA VAL A 154 -2.47 -6.47 20.97
C VAL A 154 -2.69 -4.99 21.29
N ILE A 155 -2.02 -4.10 20.56
CA ILE A 155 -2.13 -2.65 20.80
C ILE A 155 -3.14 -1.98 19.88
N ALA A 156 -3.33 -2.51 18.68
CA ALA A 156 -4.24 -1.94 17.71
C ALA A 156 -4.65 -2.98 16.67
N GLU A 157 -5.85 -2.79 16.13
CA GLU A 157 -6.41 -3.64 15.09
C GLU A 157 -7.03 -2.80 13.97
N GLY A 158 -7.13 -3.36 12.77
CA GLY A 158 -7.73 -2.72 11.60
C GLY A 158 -8.40 -3.73 10.70
N THR A 159 -9.62 -3.43 10.27
CA THR A 159 -10.40 -4.30 9.38
C THR A 159 -10.60 -3.65 8.01
N ALA A 160 -10.40 -4.42 6.95
CA ALA A 160 -10.62 -3.99 5.57
C ALA A 160 -10.93 -5.17 4.65
N SER A 161 -11.23 -4.88 3.38
CA SER A 161 -11.45 -5.89 2.34
C SER A 161 -10.16 -6.58 1.85
N SER A 162 -8.98 -6.11 2.27
CA SER A 162 -7.71 -6.72 1.91
C SER A 162 -6.68 -6.62 3.04
N SER A 163 -5.72 -7.54 3.07
CA SER A 163 -4.62 -7.55 4.03
C SER A 163 -3.82 -6.25 4.02
N ARG A 164 -3.58 -5.67 2.84
CA ARG A 164 -2.85 -4.40 2.70
C ARG A 164 -3.55 -3.26 3.45
N TYR A 165 -4.84 -3.03 3.18
CA TYR A 165 -5.58 -1.94 3.82
C TYR A 165 -5.84 -2.19 5.30
N ALA A 166 -6.04 -3.45 5.70
CA ALA A 166 -6.21 -3.83 7.10
C ALA A 166 -4.93 -3.49 7.90
N LYS A 167 -3.76 -3.84 7.35
CA LYS A 167 -2.45 -3.52 7.94
C LYS A 167 -2.19 -2.02 8.05
N ILE A 168 -2.54 -1.24 7.01
CA ILE A 168 -2.45 0.23 7.05
C ILE A 168 -3.28 0.78 8.22
N LYS A 169 -4.57 0.43 8.30
CA LYS A 169 -5.45 0.90 9.39
C LYS A 169 -4.97 0.49 10.78
N ALA A 170 -4.51 -0.75 10.94
CA ALA A 170 -3.96 -1.23 12.20
C ALA A 170 -2.71 -0.42 12.59
N SER A 171 -1.87 -0.09 11.60
CA SER A 171 -0.66 0.69 11.82
C SER A 171 -0.96 2.16 12.18
N GLU A 172 -1.92 2.80 11.51
CA GLU A 172 -2.36 4.17 11.84
C GLU A 172 -2.88 4.26 13.28
N ARG A 173 -3.71 3.29 13.68
CA ARG A 173 -4.25 3.21 15.05
C ARG A 173 -3.14 2.96 16.07
N ALA A 174 -2.19 2.07 15.78
CA ALA A 174 -1.05 1.83 16.64
C ALA A 174 -0.20 3.09 16.80
N LEU A 175 0.07 3.82 15.72
CA LEU A 175 0.83 5.07 15.75
C LEU A 175 0.13 6.15 16.58
N ALA A 176 -1.19 6.28 16.48
CA ALA A 176 -1.96 7.19 17.29
C ALA A 176 -1.91 6.83 18.79
N ILE A 177 -1.88 5.54 19.13
CA ILE A 177 -1.74 5.09 20.52
C ILE A 177 -0.34 5.34 21.05
N LEU A 178 0.68 5.17 20.21
CA LEU A 178 2.08 5.41 20.57
C LEU A 178 2.42 6.91 20.56
N ASP A 179 1.60 7.76 19.97
CA ASP A 179 1.82 9.20 19.95
C ASP A 179 1.89 9.77 21.37
N GLY A 180 2.94 10.55 21.65
CA GLY A 180 3.23 11.08 22.99
C GLY A 180 3.76 10.08 24.02
N ILE A 181 3.82 8.77 23.74
CA ILE A 181 4.39 7.77 24.67
C ILE A 181 5.92 7.80 24.59
N GLY A 182 6.60 8.13 25.69
CA GLY A 182 8.06 8.05 25.80
C GLY A 182 8.58 6.62 25.99
N VAL A 183 9.88 6.39 25.76
CA VAL A 183 10.52 5.06 25.91
C VAL A 183 10.28 4.41 27.29
N PRO A 184 10.42 5.11 28.43
CA PRO A 184 10.19 4.49 29.74
C PRO A 184 8.74 4.05 29.95
N GLU A 185 7.79 4.87 29.49
CA GLU A 185 6.36 4.57 29.56
C GLU A 185 6.00 3.38 28.65
N PHE A 186 6.55 3.34 27.44
CA PHE A 186 6.39 2.22 26.52
C PHE A 186 6.86 0.90 27.16
N ARG A 187 8.06 0.90 27.77
CA ARG A 187 8.62 -0.28 28.44
C ARG A 187 7.75 -0.73 29.61
N ALA A 188 7.30 0.21 30.44
CA ALA A 188 6.43 -0.09 31.57
C ALA A 188 5.06 -0.64 31.13
N LYS A 189 4.48 -0.06 30.08
CA LYS A 189 3.14 -0.40 29.59
C LYS A 189 3.06 -1.72 28.84
N TYR A 190 4.09 -2.04 28.05
CA TYR A 190 4.12 -3.24 27.20
C TYR A 190 5.13 -4.30 27.66
N HIS A 191 5.72 -4.12 28.85
CA HIS A 191 6.73 -5.01 29.42
C HIS A 191 7.90 -5.30 28.46
N CYS A 192 8.32 -4.27 27.71
CA CYS A 192 9.34 -4.43 26.67
C CYS A 192 10.74 -4.53 27.30
N ASN A 193 11.42 -5.65 27.05
CA ASN A 193 12.77 -5.96 27.52
C ASN A 193 13.80 -6.16 26.38
N CYS A 194 13.46 -5.75 25.14
CA CYS A 194 14.24 -6.08 23.95
C CYS A 194 15.66 -5.47 23.90
N ARG A 195 15.91 -4.38 24.64
CA ARG A 195 17.24 -3.73 24.66
C ARG A 195 17.58 -3.19 26.05
N GLU A 196 17.78 -4.13 26.97
CA GLU A 196 18.55 -3.93 28.22
C GLU A 196 19.78 -4.83 28.33
N SER A 197 20.06 -5.70 27.35
CA SER A 197 21.21 -6.60 27.38
C SER A 197 22.40 -6.05 26.60
N ASP A 198 23.17 -5.17 27.25
CA ASP A 198 24.63 -5.13 27.12
C ASP A 198 25.21 -5.51 28.50
N ASN A 199 25.99 -6.60 28.53
CA ASN A 199 26.67 -7.25 29.68
C ASN A 199 25.88 -8.25 30.56
N SER A 200 25.55 -9.41 30.00
CA SER A 200 25.68 -10.66 30.77
C SER A 200 26.51 -11.67 29.96
N PRO A 201 27.52 -12.32 30.58
CA PRO A 201 28.44 -13.18 29.86
C PRO A 201 27.67 -14.38 29.28
N GLN A 202 27.90 -14.66 28.00
CA GLN A 202 27.52 -15.92 27.36
C GLN A 202 28.03 -17.07 28.22
N VAL A 203 27.13 -17.70 28.96
CA VAL A 203 27.38 -19.02 29.51
C VAL A 203 27.10 -20.00 28.38
N ASP A 204 28.19 -20.37 27.72
CA ASP A 204 28.26 -21.50 26.81
C ASP A 204 27.88 -22.77 27.58
N ILE A 205 26.73 -23.36 27.23
CA ILE A 205 26.37 -24.72 27.64
C ILE A 205 26.02 -25.48 26.37
N GLY A 206 27.08 -25.92 25.68
CA GLY A 206 27.30 -27.35 25.46
C GLY A 206 26.29 -28.06 24.56
N THR A 207 26.75 -28.37 23.35
CA THR A 207 26.14 -29.36 22.44
C THR A 207 26.20 -30.80 23.03
N ALA A 208 25.27 -31.64 22.54
CA ALA A 208 25.20 -33.11 22.54
C ALA A 208 24.13 -33.68 23.52
N ILE A 209 23.25 -34.62 23.17
CA ILE A 209 23.14 -35.62 22.08
C ILE A 209 21.68 -35.70 21.65
#